data_AF-A0A151M2E0-F1
#
_entry.id   AF-A0A151M2E0-F1
#
_cell.length_a   1.000
_cell.length_b   1.000
_cell.length_c   1.000
_cell.angle_alpha   90.00
_cell.angle_beta   90.00
_cell.angle_gamma   90.00
#
_symmetry.space_group_name_H-M   'P 1'
#
loop_
_entity.id
_entity.type
_entity.pdbx_description
1 polymer ?
#
loop_
_entity_poly.entity_id
_entity_poly.type
_entity_poly.pdbx_seq_one_letter_code
_entity_poly.pdbx_strand_id
1 'polypeptide(L)'
;MVLKLPLLGKKCTTIISAYTPTNSDEVKNQFYDDLHSVIIAVPKSNWLILLGNFNARIGSDFQAWDGIIGKHRIGTCNSNGLLLLRACAEHDLLVTNTVFCLPNQKKTLWMPLRSKYWHLINYIIVRRRDWCDVYVIKAMCGAECCADH
;
A
#
# COMPACT_ATOMS: atom_id res chain seq x y z
N MET A 1 10.34 5.60 6.72
CA MET A 1 11.19 6.62 6.05
C MET A 1 10.30 7.61 5.32
N VAL A 2 10.62 8.90 5.32
CA VAL A 2 9.90 9.93 4.55
C VAL A 2 10.88 10.63 3.62
N LEU A 3 10.56 10.66 2.33
CA LEU A 3 11.33 11.35 1.29
C LEU A 3 10.46 12.44 0.66
N LYS A 4 10.97 13.66 0.56
CA LYS A 4 10.28 14.77 -0.10
C LYS A 4 11.02 15.11 -1.38
N LEU A 5 10.32 15.08 -2.51
CA LEU A 5 10.86 15.37 -3.83
C LEU A 5 10.20 16.64 -4.37
N PRO A 6 10.96 17.73 -4.56
CA PRO A 6 10.43 18.91 -5.23
C PRO A 6 10.18 18.59 -6.71
N LEU A 7 9.00 18.92 -7.22
CA LEU A 7 8.67 18.84 -8.64
C LEU A 7 8.74 20.24 -9.28
N LEU A 8 8.73 20.34 -10.61
CA LEU A 8 8.61 21.64 -11.28
C LEU A 8 7.30 22.33 -10.87
N GLY A 9 7.42 23.59 -10.43
CA GLY A 9 6.34 24.37 -9.84
C GLY A 9 6.29 24.29 -8.31
N LYS A 10 5.28 24.89 -7.66
CA LYS A 10 5.11 24.86 -6.18
C LYS A 10 4.59 23.50 -5.65
N LYS A 11 4.71 22.41 -6.42
CA LYS A 11 4.21 21.09 -6.04
C LYS A 11 5.38 20.21 -5.55
N CYS A 12 5.16 19.51 -4.45
CA CYS A 12 6.11 18.56 -3.89
C CYS A 12 5.45 17.19 -3.79
N THR A 13 6.23 16.13 -4.02
CA THR A 13 5.81 14.75 -3.81
C THR A 13 6.43 14.23 -2.53
N THR A 14 5.59 13.82 -1.59
CA THR A 14 6.03 13.10 -0.40
C THR A 14 5.88 11.61 -0.62
N ILE A 15 6.97 10.88 -0.46
CA ILE A 15 7.01 9.43 -0.47
C ILE A 15 7.22 8.95 0.97
N ILE A 16 6.29 8.14 1.46
CA ILE A 16 6.41 7.48 2.76
C ILE A 16 6.69 6.01 2.48
N SER A 17 7.84 5.52 2.95
CA SER A 17 8.15 4.09 2.96
C SER A 17 7.88 3.52 4.34
N ALA A 18 7.07 2.45 4.38
CA ALA A 18 6.54 1.87 5.60
C ALA A 18 6.74 0.34 5.63
N TYR A 19 7.00 -0.18 6.83
CA TYR A 19 7.07 -1.61 7.11
C TYR A 19 6.22 -1.92 8.34
N THR A 20 5.09 -2.61 8.15
CA THR A 20 4.15 -2.85 9.25
C THR A 20 4.60 -4.05 10.08
N PRO A 21 4.59 -3.96 11.42
CA PRO A 21 5.01 -5.06 12.27
C PRO A 21 4.04 -6.26 12.19
N THR A 22 4.56 -7.46 12.43
CA THR A 22 3.78 -8.70 12.56
C THR A 22 3.59 -9.13 14.03
N ASN A 23 3.90 -8.22 14.97
CA ASN A 23 3.90 -8.46 16.41
C ASN A 23 2.49 -8.36 17.03
N SER A 24 2.40 -8.00 18.32
CA SER A 24 1.14 -7.81 19.02
C SER A 24 0.32 -6.65 18.46
N ASP A 25 -0.95 -6.61 18.80
CA ASP A 25 -1.88 -5.61 18.27
C ASP A 25 -1.58 -4.20 18.81
N GLU A 26 -1.02 -4.08 20.01
CA GLU A 26 -0.55 -2.80 20.56
C GLU A 26 0.54 -2.19 19.69
N VAL A 27 1.52 -3.00 19.25
CA VAL A 27 2.62 -2.54 18.39
C VAL A 27 2.11 -2.12 17.01
N LYS A 28 1.09 -2.82 16.48
CA LYS A 28 0.47 -2.45 15.20
C LYS A 28 -0.32 -1.16 15.32
N ASN A 29 -1.11 -0.99 16.38
CA ASN A 29 -1.90 0.22 16.58
C ASN A 29 -0.99 1.44 16.69
N GLN A 30 0.06 1.36 17.51
CA GLN A 30 1.05 2.44 17.60
C GLN A 30 1.68 2.78 16.25
N PHE A 31 2.02 1.76 15.43
CA PHE A 31 2.53 1.99 14.08
C PHE A 31 1.54 2.76 13.20
N TYR A 32 0.24 2.46 13.27
CA TYR A 32 -0.78 3.16 12.48
C TYR A 32 -1.04 4.58 13.00
N ASP A 33 -0.93 4.81 14.31
CA ASP A 33 -1.02 6.15 14.92
C ASP A 33 0.17 7.04 14.48
N ASP A 34 1.38 6.47 14.45
CA ASP A 34 2.57 7.15 13.94
C ASP A 34 2.42 7.46 12.45
N LEU A 35 1.93 6.48 11.67
CA LEU A 35 1.69 6.65 10.24
C LEU A 35 0.65 7.74 9.96
N HIS A 36 -0.44 7.77 10.73
CA HIS A 36 -1.47 8.81 10.68
C HIS A 36 -0.86 10.20 10.87
N SER A 37 -0.03 10.37 11.91
CA SER A 37 0.65 11.64 12.20
C SER A 37 1.51 12.11 11.03
N VAL A 38 2.23 11.20 10.38
CA VAL A 38 3.06 11.51 9.20
C VAL A 38 2.19 11.89 8.00
N ILE A 39 1.07 11.19 7.76
CA ILE A 39 0.17 11.46 6.63
C ILE A 39 -0.47 12.85 6.75
N ILE A 40 -0.93 13.23 7.95
CA ILE A 40 -1.55 14.54 8.19
C ILE A 40 -0.55 15.68 8.03
N ALA A 41 0.72 15.46 8.38
CA ALA A 41 1.78 16.43 8.18
C ALA A 41 2.06 16.72 6.68
N VAL A 42 1.60 15.88 5.76
CA VAL A 42 1.75 16.12 4.31
C VAL A 42 0.64 17.06 3.82
N PRO A 43 0.99 18.24 3.26
CA PRO A 43 0.01 19.17 2.74
C PRO A 43 -0.95 18.51 1.76
N LYS A 44 -2.24 18.84 1.87
CA LYS A 44 -3.23 18.39 0.90
C LYS A 44 -2.98 18.96 -0.49
N SER A 45 -2.10 19.92 -0.75
CA SER A 45 -1.77 20.32 -2.13
C SER A 45 -0.69 19.44 -2.76
N ASN A 46 0.02 18.66 -1.95
CA ASN A 46 1.12 17.82 -2.36
C ASN A 46 0.66 16.41 -2.75
N TRP A 47 1.45 15.79 -3.60
CA TRP A 47 1.34 14.38 -3.89
C TRP A 47 1.79 13.57 -2.69
N LEU A 48 1.07 12.49 -2.41
CA LEU A 48 1.40 11.55 -1.36
C LEU A 48 1.42 10.14 -1.95
N ILE A 49 2.57 9.49 -1.85
CA ILE A 49 2.77 8.10 -2.22
C ILE A 49 3.21 7.35 -0.97
N LEU A 50 2.38 6.44 -0.51
CA LEU A 50 2.71 5.51 0.55
C LEU A 50 3.10 4.18 -0.10
N LEU A 51 4.27 3.65 0.22
CA LEU A 51 4.76 2.39 -0.34
C LEU A 51 5.48 1.53 0.69
N GLY A 52 5.53 0.23 0.46
CA GLY A 52 6.31 -0.70 1.28
C GLY A 52 5.54 -1.95 1.66
N ASN A 53 6.11 -2.72 2.60
CA ASN A 53 5.56 -3.99 3.04
C ASN A 53 4.64 -3.78 4.24
N PHE A 54 3.34 -3.94 4.02
CA PHE A 54 2.35 -3.77 5.08
C PHE A 54 2.03 -5.06 5.83
N ASN A 55 2.64 -6.19 5.43
CA ASN A 55 2.29 -7.52 5.93
C ASN A 55 0.77 -7.77 5.90
N ALA A 56 0.09 -7.10 4.97
CA ALA A 56 -1.35 -6.95 4.92
C ALA A 56 -1.88 -7.76 3.74
N ARG A 57 -2.92 -8.54 3.98
CA ARG A 57 -3.73 -9.16 2.94
C ARG A 57 -5.10 -8.52 3.06
N ILE A 58 -5.54 -7.79 2.05
CA ILE A 58 -6.77 -6.98 2.09
C ILE A 58 -8.02 -7.75 1.65
N GLY A 59 -7.85 -8.97 1.13
CA GLY A 59 -8.97 -9.87 0.82
C GLY A 59 -9.84 -9.45 -0.35
N SER A 60 -10.87 -10.26 -0.62
CA SER A 60 -11.83 -10.04 -1.71
C SER A 60 -13.21 -9.53 -1.24
N ASP A 61 -13.55 -9.64 0.04
CA ASP A 61 -14.83 -9.18 0.63
C ASP A 61 -14.88 -7.65 0.78
N PHE A 62 -15.67 -6.97 -0.05
CA PHE A 62 -15.37 -5.57 -0.41
C PHE A 62 -16.54 -4.58 -0.44
N GLN A 63 -17.79 -5.00 -0.24
CA GLN A 63 -18.90 -4.03 -0.30
C GLN A 63 -18.73 -2.90 0.72
N ALA A 64 -17.96 -3.11 1.78
CA ALA A 64 -17.67 -2.12 2.82
C ALA A 64 -16.56 -1.11 2.50
N TRP A 65 -15.78 -1.27 1.42
CA TRP A 65 -14.55 -0.48 1.16
C TRP A 65 -14.56 0.21 -0.22
N ASP A 66 -15.74 0.64 -0.66
CA ASP A 66 -15.87 1.34 -1.94
C ASP A 66 -14.99 2.60 -1.99
N GLY A 67 -14.35 2.83 -3.14
CA GLY A 67 -13.39 3.92 -3.33
C GLY A 67 -12.00 3.73 -2.71
N ILE A 68 -11.79 2.75 -1.82
CA ILE A 68 -10.49 2.48 -1.18
C ILE A 68 -9.72 1.36 -1.87
N ILE A 69 -10.44 0.39 -2.42
CA ILE A 69 -9.88 -0.76 -3.12
C ILE A 69 -10.54 -0.93 -4.50
N GLY A 70 -9.72 -1.17 -5.51
CA GLY A 70 -10.15 -1.50 -6.87
C GLY A 70 -10.60 -2.96 -7.03
N LYS A 71 -11.14 -3.29 -8.20
CA LYS A 71 -11.87 -4.54 -8.48
C LYS A 71 -11.00 -5.81 -8.49
N HIS A 72 -9.68 -5.70 -8.67
CA HIS A 72 -8.81 -6.83 -9.00
C HIS A 72 -7.93 -7.29 -7.82
N ARG A 73 -8.59 -7.86 -6.82
CA ARG A 73 -8.00 -8.28 -5.52
C ARG A 73 -7.71 -9.78 -5.48
N ILE A 74 -6.91 -10.20 -4.50
CA ILE A 74 -6.49 -11.60 -4.32
C ILE A 74 -6.51 -11.97 -2.83
N GLY A 75 -7.02 -13.15 -2.52
CA GLY A 75 -6.91 -13.78 -1.19
C GLY A 75 -7.98 -13.36 -0.18
N THR A 76 -7.67 -13.64 1.09
CA THR A 76 -8.53 -13.38 2.25
C THR A 76 -7.93 -12.27 3.10
N CYS A 77 -8.79 -11.44 3.70
CA CYS A 77 -8.35 -10.33 4.54
C CYS A 77 -7.73 -10.87 5.84
N ASN A 78 -6.58 -10.32 6.27
CA ASN A 78 -6.00 -10.58 7.59
C ASN A 78 -6.14 -9.35 8.49
N SER A 79 -5.76 -9.46 9.77
CA SER A 79 -5.85 -8.36 10.74
C SER A 79 -5.08 -7.10 10.28
N ASN A 80 -3.86 -7.27 9.76
CA ASN A 80 -3.08 -6.18 9.17
C ASN A 80 -3.78 -5.54 7.96
N GLY A 81 -4.45 -6.35 7.12
CA GLY A 81 -5.27 -5.87 6.01
C GLY A 81 -6.42 -5.00 6.46
N LEU A 82 -7.12 -5.40 7.52
CA LEU A 82 -8.21 -4.61 8.07
C LEU A 82 -7.72 -3.26 8.62
N LEU A 83 -6.59 -3.25 9.34
CA LEU A 83 -5.98 -2.01 9.83
C LEU A 83 -5.55 -1.09 8.68
N LEU A 84 -4.94 -1.65 7.65
CA LEU A 84 -4.54 -0.91 6.44
C LEU A 84 -5.75 -0.28 5.76
N LEU A 85 -6.85 -1.02 5.61
CA LEU A 85 -8.08 -0.53 4.99
C LEU A 85 -8.71 0.60 5.79
N ARG A 86 -8.73 0.50 7.13
CA ARG A 86 -9.19 1.56 8.02
C ARG A 86 -8.36 2.84 7.87
N ALA A 87 -7.03 2.73 7.91
CA ALA A 87 -6.14 3.87 7.72
C ALA A 87 -6.30 4.50 6.33
N CYS A 88 -6.51 3.69 5.28
CA CYS A 88 -6.77 4.20 3.95
C CYS A 88 -8.12 4.93 3.85
N ALA A 89 -9.17 4.38 4.47
CA ALA A 89 -10.49 5.01 4.50
C ALA A 89 -10.48 6.36 5.22
N GLU A 90 -9.76 6.45 6.35
CA GLU A 90 -9.65 7.68 7.14
C GLU A 90 -8.98 8.83 6.36
N HIS A 91 -8.00 8.51 5.53
CA HIS A 91 -7.19 9.50 4.80
C HIS A 91 -7.52 9.63 3.32
N ASP A 92 -8.63 9.04 2.87
CA ASP A 92 -9.07 9.02 1.47
C ASP A 92 -7.99 8.49 0.51
N LEU A 93 -7.37 7.37 0.89
CA LEU A 93 -6.30 6.72 0.16
C LEU A 93 -6.83 5.52 -0.64
N LEU A 94 -6.23 5.30 -1.82
CA LEU A 94 -6.56 4.23 -2.74
C LEU A 94 -5.41 3.23 -2.84
N VAL A 95 -5.73 1.95 -2.61
CA VAL A 95 -4.78 0.85 -2.78
C VAL A 95 -4.65 0.49 -4.26
N THR A 96 -3.72 1.15 -4.94
CA THR A 96 -3.61 1.13 -6.41
C THR A 96 -3.33 -0.24 -7.02
N ASN A 97 -2.64 -1.14 -6.29
CA ASN A 97 -2.36 -2.52 -6.74
C ASN A 97 -3.63 -3.32 -7.07
N THR A 98 -4.78 -2.90 -6.52
CA THR A 98 -6.08 -3.56 -6.71
C THR A 98 -6.90 -2.98 -7.85
N VAL A 99 -6.48 -1.84 -8.42
CA VAL A 99 -7.21 -1.11 -9.48
C VAL A 99 -6.99 -1.72 -10.84
N PHE A 100 -5.78 -2.21 -11.13
CA PHE A 100 -5.42 -2.70 -12.45
C PHE A 100 -5.64 -4.21 -12.60
N CYS A 101 -6.21 -4.61 -13.75
CA CYS A 101 -6.30 -6.00 -14.15
C CYS A 101 -4.95 -6.48 -14.68
N LEU A 102 -4.08 -6.94 -13.78
CA LEU A 102 -2.80 -7.56 -14.12
C LEU A 102 -2.78 -9.05 -13.75
N PRO A 103 -2.00 -9.88 -14.48
CA PRO A 103 -1.71 -11.24 -14.06
C PRO A 103 -1.12 -11.27 -12.65
N ASN A 104 -1.43 -12.30 -11.86
CA ASN A 104 -0.99 -12.41 -10.47
C ASN A 104 0.53 -12.27 -10.33
N GLN A 105 1.30 -12.85 -11.26
CA GLN A 105 2.77 -12.75 -11.31
C GLN A 105 3.30 -11.30 -11.34
N LYS A 106 2.53 -10.36 -11.91
CA LYS A 106 2.88 -8.94 -11.99
C LYS A 106 2.33 -8.12 -10.82
N LYS A 107 1.60 -8.75 -9.89
CA LYS A 107 1.03 -8.13 -8.69
C LYS A 107 1.75 -8.59 -7.44
N THR A 108 2.06 -9.87 -7.35
CA THR A 108 2.50 -10.52 -6.13
C THR A 108 4.00 -10.44 -5.96
N LEU A 109 4.42 -10.05 -4.75
CA LEU A 109 5.81 -9.70 -4.45
C LEU A 109 6.43 -10.62 -3.40
N TRP A 110 5.75 -11.71 -3.01
CA TRP A 110 6.30 -12.62 -2.02
C TRP A 110 5.70 -14.02 -2.15
N MET A 111 6.57 -15.03 -2.12
CA MET A 111 6.17 -16.43 -2.05
C MET A 111 6.94 -17.10 -0.91
N PRO A 112 6.28 -17.52 0.18
CA PRO A 112 6.93 -18.27 1.24
C PRO A 112 7.46 -19.59 0.69
N LEU A 113 8.70 -19.95 1.04
CA LEU A 113 9.34 -21.22 0.65
C LEU A 113 8.47 -22.45 0.96
N ARG A 114 7.69 -22.39 2.04
CA ARG A 114 6.88 -23.50 2.54
C ARG A 114 5.52 -23.62 1.85
N SER A 115 4.84 -22.50 1.56
CA SER A 115 3.46 -22.53 1.07
C SER A 115 3.36 -22.60 -0.45
N LYS A 116 4.38 -22.12 -1.18
CA LYS A 116 4.36 -21.98 -2.65
C LYS A 116 3.18 -21.16 -3.19
N TYR A 117 2.52 -20.38 -2.34
CA TYR A 117 1.47 -19.44 -2.73
C TYR A 117 1.99 -18.02 -2.72
N TRP A 118 1.64 -17.28 -3.78
CA TRP A 118 2.00 -15.89 -3.91
C TRP A 118 1.09 -14.99 -3.06
N HIS A 119 1.68 -14.07 -2.33
CA HIS A 119 0.99 -13.08 -1.54
C HIS A 119 1.31 -11.66 -1.99
N LEU A 120 0.29 -10.80 -1.95
CA LEU A 120 0.43 -9.36 -2.09
C LEU A 120 0.50 -8.79 -0.67
N ILE A 121 1.70 -8.40 -0.24
CA ILE A 121 1.93 -7.73 1.06
C ILE A 121 2.61 -6.37 0.90
N ASN A 122 3.19 -6.14 -0.28
CA ASN A 122 3.75 -4.86 -0.68
C ASN A 122 2.69 -4.06 -1.44
N TYR A 123 2.49 -2.81 -1.05
CA TYR A 123 1.49 -1.95 -1.66
C TYR A 123 2.08 -0.61 -2.07
N ILE A 124 1.47 -0.03 -3.10
CA ILE A 124 1.59 1.38 -3.45
C ILE A 124 0.19 1.98 -3.26
N ILE A 125 0.13 3.03 -2.46
CA ILE A 125 -1.09 3.67 -2.00
C ILE A 125 -0.95 5.16 -2.26
N VAL A 126 -1.97 5.75 -2.88
CA VAL A 126 -1.97 7.17 -3.24
C VAL A 126 -3.25 7.83 -2.74
N ARG A 127 -3.31 9.17 -2.72
CA ARG A 127 -4.59 9.85 -2.48
C ARG A 127 -5.56 9.51 -3.60
N ARG A 128 -6.81 9.22 -3.26
CA ARG A 128 -7.83 8.84 -4.24
C ARG A 128 -8.00 9.87 -5.36
N ARG A 129 -7.92 11.16 -5.04
CA ARG A 129 -7.98 12.24 -6.04
C ARG A 129 -6.82 12.28 -7.04
N ASP A 130 -5.67 11.69 -6.70
CA ASP A 130 -4.46 11.69 -7.53
C ASP A 130 -4.42 10.39 -8.39
N TRP A 131 -5.46 9.54 -8.32
CA TRP A 131 -5.45 8.24 -9.01
C TRP A 131 -5.38 8.36 -10.53
N CYS A 132 -5.97 9.41 -11.12
CA CYS A 132 -6.00 9.62 -12.57
C CYS A 132 -4.59 9.73 -13.17
N ASP A 133 -3.60 10.09 -12.35
CA ASP A 133 -2.21 10.25 -12.76
C ASP A 133 -1.38 8.95 -12.56
N VAL A 134 -1.98 7.88 -12.02
CA VAL A 134 -1.36 6.56 -11.89
C VAL A 134 -1.66 5.73 -13.13
N TYR A 135 -0.64 5.46 -13.94
CA TYR A 135 -0.81 4.70 -15.19
C TYR A 135 -0.85 3.18 -14.98
N VAL A 136 0.09 2.64 -14.21
CA VAL A 136 0.17 1.20 -13.93
C VAL A 136 0.99 0.96 -12.67
N ILE A 137 0.62 -0.08 -11.91
CA ILE A 137 1.37 -0.56 -10.75
C ILE A 137 1.67 -2.02 -10.96
N LYS A 138 2.95 -2.37 -11.07
CA LYS A 138 3.41 -3.73 -11.29
C LYS A 138 4.62 -4.05 -10.42
N ALA A 139 4.67 -5.29 -9.97
CA ALA A 139 5.89 -5.91 -9.49
C ALA A 139 6.88 -6.01 -10.67
N MET A 140 8.13 -5.63 -10.43
CA MET A 140 9.23 -5.78 -11.37
C MET A 140 10.18 -6.84 -10.81
N CYS A 141 10.17 -8.04 -11.37
CA CYS A 141 11.13 -9.08 -11.03
C CYS A 141 12.34 -8.92 -11.95
N GLY A 142 13.54 -8.72 -11.40
CA GLY A 142 14.74 -8.58 -12.23
C GLY A 142 16.00 -8.06 -11.54
N ALA A 143 15.94 -7.63 -10.28
CA ALA A 143 17.15 -7.37 -9.50
C ALA A 143 17.52 -8.64 -8.74
N GLU A 144 18.61 -9.30 -9.13
CA GLU A 144 19.23 -10.37 -8.34
C GLU A 144 19.89 -9.75 -7.10
N CYS A 145 19.06 -9.42 -6.12
CA CYS A 145 19.50 -9.13 -4.77
C CYS A 145 18.97 -10.27 -3.91
N CYS A 146 19.76 -10.80 -2.98
CA CYS A 146 19.37 -11.89 -2.08
C CYS A 146 18.28 -11.48 -1.06
N ALA A 147 17.20 -10.86 -1.53
CA ALA A 147 15.99 -10.58 -0.82
C ALA A 147 14.94 -11.63 -1.21
N ASP A 148 14.01 -11.89 -0.30
CA ASP A 148 12.84 -12.73 -0.54
C ASP A 148 11.72 -11.99 -1.31
N HIS A 149 12.03 -10.79 -1.82
CA HIS A 149 11.14 -9.81 -2.45
C HIS A 149 11.68 -9.30 -3.79
#